data_AF-A0A9E2N6R1-F1
#
_entry.id   AF-A0A9E2N6R1-F1
#
_cell.length_a   1.000
_cell.length_b   1.000
_cell.length_c   1.000
_cell.angle_alpha   90.00
_cell.angle_beta   90.00
_cell.angle_gamma   90.00
#
_symmetry.space_group_name_H-M   'P 1'
#
loop_
_entity.id
_entity.type
_entity.pdbx_description
1 polymer ?
#
loop_
_entity_poly.entity_id
_entity_poly.type
_entity_poly.pdbx_seq_one_letter_code
_entity_poly.pdbx_strand_id
1 'polypeptide(L)'
;MFEQKAVEDKIHELYPDIKKYGLFMNVKKDKLIGGDSYVLTLEKDARKNSFKLSRDDVQTCMDGNLCSLITSELAHFIRQFVDESYAIPEAG
;
A
#
# COMPACT_ATOMS: atom_id res chain seq x y z
N MET A 1 19.41 -2.20 -5.82
CA MET A 1 18.02 -1.90 -6.25
C MET A 1 17.19 -3.12 -5.95
N PHE A 2 16.04 -2.96 -5.29
CA PHE A 2 15.20 -4.07 -4.90
C PHE A 2 14.31 -4.53 -6.05
N GLU A 3 14.07 -5.83 -6.17
CA GLU A 3 13.13 -6.36 -7.15
C GLU A 3 11.70 -5.98 -6.75
N GLN A 4 10.89 -5.59 -7.74
CA GLN A 4 9.49 -5.22 -7.54
C GLN A 4 8.72 -6.28 -6.74
N LYS A 5 8.91 -7.56 -7.12
CA LYS A 5 8.26 -8.69 -6.47
C LYS A 5 8.72 -8.90 -5.02
N ALA A 6 10.00 -8.65 -4.74
CA ALA A 6 10.52 -8.76 -3.38
C ALA A 6 9.95 -7.65 -2.46
N VAL A 7 9.81 -6.44 -2.98
CA VAL A 7 9.18 -5.32 -2.26
C VAL A 7 7.70 -5.61 -1.99
N GLU A 8 6.98 -6.10 -3.00
CA GLU A 8 5.56 -6.46 -2.87
C GLU A 8 5.34 -7.55 -1.82
N ASP A 9 6.12 -8.64 -1.88
CA ASP A 9 6.03 -9.75 -0.94
C ASP A 9 6.30 -9.29 0.50
N LYS A 10 7.36 -8.49 0.69
CA LYS A 10 7.71 -7.93 2.00
C LYS A 10 6.61 -7.05 2.58
N ILE A 11 6.01 -6.18 1.77
CA ILE A 11 4.91 -5.33 2.22
C ILE A 11 3.68 -6.20 2.54
N HIS A 12 3.41 -7.25 1.78
CA HIS A 12 2.34 -8.19 2.11
C HIS A 12 2.56 -8.90 3.45
N GLU A 13 3.81 -9.25 3.78
CA GLU A 13 4.16 -9.82 5.09
C GLU A 13 3.97 -8.79 6.23
N LEU A 14 4.37 -7.54 6.01
CA LEU A 14 4.29 -6.46 7.00
C LEU A 14 2.86 -5.99 7.25
N TYR A 15 2.00 -6.03 6.22
CA TYR A 15 0.63 -5.51 6.26
C TYR A 15 -0.39 -6.62 5.93
N PRO A 16 -0.57 -7.62 6.82
CA PRO A 16 -1.56 -8.67 6.62
C PRO A 16 -2.99 -8.13 6.58
N ASP A 17 -3.22 -6.93 7.14
CA ASP A 17 -4.49 -6.21 7.09
C ASP A 17 -4.98 -5.96 5.67
N ILE A 18 -4.08 -5.74 4.69
CA ILE A 18 -4.44 -5.59 3.28
C ILE A 18 -5.26 -6.80 2.82
N LYS A 19 -4.76 -8.01 3.10
CA LYS A 19 -5.49 -9.25 2.80
C LYS A 19 -6.74 -9.39 3.66
N LYS A 20 -6.66 -9.06 4.94
CA LYS A 20 -7.77 -9.17 5.90
C LYS A 20 -8.99 -8.32 5.48
N TYR A 21 -8.76 -7.12 4.96
CA TYR A 21 -9.79 -6.19 4.51
C TYR A 21 -10.19 -6.37 3.03
N GLY A 22 -9.62 -7.37 2.35
CA GLY A 22 -9.88 -7.63 0.93
C GLY A 22 -9.37 -6.52 0.00
N LEU A 23 -8.30 -5.83 0.40
CA LEU A 23 -7.61 -4.84 -0.41
C LEU A 23 -6.67 -5.54 -1.39
N PHE A 24 -6.65 -5.07 -2.63
CA PHE A 24 -5.65 -5.44 -3.62
C PHE A 24 -4.51 -4.44 -3.54
N MET A 25 -3.29 -4.94 -3.36
CA MET A 25 -2.08 -4.13 -3.40
C MET A 25 -1.26 -4.53 -4.62
N ASN A 26 -0.71 -3.55 -5.31
CA ASN A 26 0.15 -3.75 -6.47
C ASN A 26 1.32 -2.78 -6.39
N VAL A 27 2.54 -3.29 -6.45
CA VAL A 27 3.74 -2.43 -6.45
C VAL A 27 4.29 -2.38 -7.87
N LYS A 28 4.47 -1.18 -8.43
CA LYS A 28 5.09 -0.94 -9.73
C LYS A 28 6.36 -0.13 -9.60
N LYS A 29 7.48 -0.65 -10.10
CA LYS A 29 8.70 0.14 -10.18
C LYS A 29 8.50 1.28 -11.18
N ASP A 30 8.72 2.52 -10.75
CA ASP A 30 8.71 3.67 -11.62
C ASP A 30 9.98 3.60 -12.48
N LYS A 31 9.81 3.42 -13.80
CA LYS A 31 10.91 3.26 -14.76
C LYS A 31 11.27 4.58 -15.45
N LEU A 32 10.93 5.73 -14.88
CA LEU A 32 11.43 7.00 -15.39
C LEU A 32 12.97 7.01 -15.31
N ILE A 33 13.62 7.56 -16.32
CA ILE A 33 15.09 7.60 -16.45
C ILE A 33 15.67 8.27 -15.19
N GLY A 34 16.34 7.50 -14.34
CA GLY A 34 16.95 7.97 -13.08
C GLY A 34 16.06 7.84 -11.82
N GLY A 35 14.87 7.25 -11.92
CA GLY A 35 13.97 7.04 -10.78
C GLY A 35 14.22 5.72 -10.06
N ASP A 36 14.76 5.76 -8.83
CA ASP A 36 14.73 4.65 -7.88
C ASP A 36 13.41 4.62 -7.08
N SER A 37 12.31 5.06 -7.69
CA SER A 37 11.00 5.16 -7.03
C SER A 37 10.11 3.97 -7.38
N TYR A 38 9.18 3.67 -6.48
CA TYR A 38 8.15 2.65 -6.67
C TYR A 38 6.80 3.33 -6.53
N VAL A 39 5.79 2.85 -7.24
CA VAL A 39 4.41 3.31 -7.16
C VAL A 39 3.63 2.16 -6.56
N LEU A 40 3.09 2.36 -5.37
CA LEU A 40 2.21 1.39 -4.74
C LEU A 40 0.78 1.82 -5.02
N THR A 41 0.00 0.90 -5.57
CA THR A 41 -1.43 1.08 -5.84
C THR A 41 -2.21 0.17 -4.91
N LEU A 42 -3.12 0.75 -4.14
CA LEU A 42 -4.14 0.07 -3.36
C LEU A 42 -5.47 0.16 -4.10
N GLU A 43 -6.15 -0.97 -4.23
CA GLU A 43 -7.43 -1.08 -4.91
C GLU A 43 -8.43 -1.81 -4.01
N LYS A 44 -9.63 -1.26 -3.89
CA LYS A 44 -10.78 -1.86 -3.20
C LYS A 44 -12.02 -1.61 -4.03
N ASP A 45 -12.60 -2.69 -4.55
CA ASP A 45 -13.78 -2.60 -5.41
C ASP A 45 -13.55 -1.63 -6.59
N ALA A 46 -14.26 -0.50 -6.65
CA ALA A 46 -14.08 0.54 -7.67
C ALA A 46 -13.12 1.68 -7.27
N ARG A 47 -12.59 1.65 -6.05
CA ARG A 47 -11.71 2.69 -5.49
C ARG A 47 -10.26 2.27 -5.64
N LYS A 48 -9.43 3.18 -6.13
CA LYS A 48 -7.98 2.98 -6.22
C LYS A 48 -7.26 4.21 -5.69
N ASN A 49 -6.20 3.99 -4.94
CA ASN A 49 -5.27 5.02 -4.52
C ASN A 49 -3.86 4.60 -4.86
N SER A 50 -3.05 5.51 -5.36
CA SER A 50 -1.68 5.22 -5.76
C SER A 50 -0.75 6.28 -5.23
N PHE A 51 0.31 5.87 -4.55
CA PHE A 51 1.31 6.75 -3.97
C PHE A 51 2.72 6.34 -4.38
N LYS A 52 3.63 7.32 -4.43
CA LYS A 52 5.04 7.10 -4.76
C LYS A 52 5.83 6.81 -3.49
N LEU A 53 6.52 5.69 -3.49
CA LEU A 53 7.52 5.29 -2.53
C LEU A 53 8.89 5.70 -3.05
N SER A 54 9.63 6.44 -2.23
CA SER A 54 11.03 6.71 -2.51
C SER A 54 11.87 5.49 -2.13
N ARG A 55 13.11 5.48 -2.62
CA ARG A 55 14.06 4.40 -2.31
C ARG A 55 14.28 4.22 -0.81
N ASP A 56 14.32 5.31 -0.05
CA ASP A 56 14.53 5.32 1.40
C ASP A 56 13.37 4.63 2.15
N ASP A 57 12.13 4.92 1.73
CA ASP A 57 10.94 4.23 2.23
C ASP A 57 11.04 2.72 1.97
N VAL A 58 11.32 2.33 0.72
CA VAL A 58 11.44 0.91 0.35
C VAL A 58 12.57 0.23 1.13
N GLN A 59 13.69 0.92 1.34
CA GLN A 59 14.79 0.40 2.13
C GLN A 59 14.37 0.13 3.58
N THR A 60 13.60 1.03 4.19
CA THR A 60 13.04 0.85 5.54
C THR A 60 12.12 -0.38 5.61
N CYS A 61 11.25 -0.55 4.62
CA CYS A 61 10.40 -1.75 4.51
C CYS A 61 11.21 -3.04 4.39
N MET A 62 12.26 -3.02 3.57
CA MET A 62 13.11 -4.20 3.33
C MET A 62 13.91 -4.60 4.57
N ASP A 63 14.26 -3.63 5.42
CA ASP A 63 14.90 -3.85 6.72
C ASP A 63 13.97 -4.55 7.73
N GLY A 64 12.68 -4.71 7.41
CA GLY A 64 11.66 -5.29 8.29
C GLY A 64 11.01 -4.28 9.23
N ASN A 65 11.30 -2.99 9.06
CA ASN A 65 10.60 -1.92 9.75
C ASN A 65 9.29 -1.59 9.02
N LEU A 66 8.26 -1.22 9.79
CA LEU A 66 7.01 -0.73 9.24
C LEU A 66 7.28 0.59 8.51
N CYS A 67 7.01 0.62 7.20
CA CYS A 67 7.14 1.83 6.42
C CYS A 67 6.13 2.88 6.89
N SER A 68 6.59 3.90 7.62
CA SER A 68 5.71 4.97 8.14
C SER A 68 4.82 5.60 7.07
N LEU A 69 5.34 5.75 5.84
CA LEU A 69 4.56 6.26 4.71
C LEU A 69 3.45 5.28 4.27
N ILE A 70 3.80 4.00 4.06
CA ILE A 70 2.82 2.96 3.69
C ILE A 70 1.79 2.80 4.81
N THR A 71 2.21 2.74 6.07
CA THR A 71 1.30 2.63 7.21
C THR A 71 0.32 3.80 7.24
N SER A 72 0.80 5.03 7.04
CA SER A 72 -0.04 6.22 7.04
C SER A 72 -1.02 6.23 5.86
N GLU A 73 -0.54 5.95 4.64
CA GLU A 73 -1.37 5.90 3.44
C GLU A 73 -2.38 4.75 3.48
N LEU A 74 -1.96 3.58 3.98
CA LEU A 74 -2.83 2.43 4.17
C LEU A 74 -3.90 2.72 5.22
N ALA A 75 -3.54 3.28 6.37
CA ALA A 75 -4.49 3.65 7.41
C ALA A 75 -5.48 4.71 6.90
N HIS A 76 -4.99 5.69 6.12
CA HIS A 76 -5.83 6.70 5.49
C HIS A 76 -6.78 6.07 4.47
N PHE A 77 -6.29 5.15 3.62
CA PHE A 77 -7.10 4.42 2.66
C PHE A 77 -8.17 3.55 3.34
N ILE A 78 -7.79 2.79 4.36
CA ILE A 78 -8.71 1.96 5.15
C ILE A 78 -9.77 2.86 5.79
N ARG A 79 -9.37 3.95 6.44
CA ARG A 79 -10.32 4.87 7.06
C ARG A 79 -11.24 5.56 6.04
N GLN A 80 -10.74 5.87 4.85
CA GLN A 80 -11.54 6.57 3.84
C GLN A 80 -12.47 5.62 3.07
N PHE A 81 -12.08 4.35 2.88
CA PHE A 81 -12.80 3.44 1.97
C PHE A 81 -13.31 2.16 2.63
N VAL A 82 -12.63 1.66 3.67
CA VAL A 82 -13.07 0.48 4.44
C VAL A 82 -13.98 0.90 5.57
N ASP A 83 -13.66 1.94 6.34
CA ASP A 83 -14.53 2.47 7.40
C ASP A 83 -15.80 3.09 6.80
N GLU A 84 -15.71 3.79 5.66
CA GLU A 84 -16.88 4.28 4.93
C GLU A 84 -17.74 3.13 4.34
N SER A 85 -17.12 1.98 4.01
CA SER A 85 -17.87 0.75 3.64
C SER A 85 -18.36 -0.05 4.85
N TYR A 86 -17.83 0.23 6.05
CA TYR A 86 -18.27 -0.29 7.35
C TYR A 86 -19.16 0.72 8.10
N ALA A 87 -19.49 1.85 7.47
CA ALA A 87 -20.71 2.57 7.75
C ALA A 87 -21.85 1.73 7.18
N ILE A 88 -22.27 0.76 7.98
CA ILE A 88 -23.53 0.07 7.80
C ILE A 88 -24.59 1.16 7.52
N PRO A 89 -25.45 1.00 6.49
CA PRO A 89 -26.58 1.90 6.32
C PRO A 89 -27.36 1.92 7.62
N GLU A 90 -27.51 3.10 8.24
CA GLU A 90 -28.56 3.30 9.23
C GLU A 90 -29.90 3.19 8.50
N ALA A 91 -30.32 1.94 8.28
CA ALA A 91 -31.70 1.53 8.14
C ALA A 91 -32.21 1.27 9.56
N GLY A 92 -33.13 2.11 10.01
CA GLY A 92 -33.81 2.04 11.30
C GLY A 92 -34.58 3.31 11.59
#